data_AF-A0A815VTK1-F1
#
_entry.id   AF-A0A815VTK1-F1
#
_cell.length_a   1.000
_cell.length_b   1.000
_cell.length_c   1.000
_cell.angle_alpha   90.00
_cell.angle_beta   90.00
_cell.angle_gamma   90.00
#
_symmetry.space_group_name_H-M   'P 1'
#
loop_
_entity.id
_entity.type
_entity.pdbx_description
1 polymer ?
#
loop_
_entity_poly.entity_id
_entity_poly.type
_entity_poly.pdbx_seq_one_letter_code
_entity_poly.pdbx_strand_id
1 'polypeptide(L)'
;LHRPYTHQRCEFLKYLEKNGIENRPIISGNFIRQPCISTFCEEEHPENYPGAEVIHSRGFFIGVHQIPLDQAVIDQLVDIMLAFPFSPYHFTLVTGSNGMLGRYIRDVVLEQTSSPEIADTKPRKIRTKDSEWIFITREDGDLRRVEDVQNIFKRYQPTRVIHCAARLASIQEMSAKPVEYWFDNVTVNNNILKTAYEFQTWIGQIKLVSILSTVMFPKDAQLPIDTSSIYNGSPHPASESYAYAKRSLAKLTQWYRTEYHCNFVSILPGNFFGAYGDFNPHTAPLVNALIAKIENQNPSIPLQMIGTGQPLRQIMFAEDLARIVLWSLESYSEDQPLIVAGEEISIAQLVQLIAQQMNYRGVIH
;
A
#
# COMPACT_ATOMS: atom_id res chain seq x y z
N LEU A 1 -2.97 23.71 0.58
CA LEU A 1 -2.66 22.62 -0.36
C LEU A 1 -2.59 21.32 0.41
N HIS A 2 -3.25 20.27 -0.06
CA HIS A 2 -3.12 18.92 0.50
C HIS A 2 -1.68 18.41 0.40
N ARG A 3 -1.31 17.40 1.20
CA ARG A 3 0.06 16.85 1.25
C ARG A 3 0.63 16.52 -0.14
N PRO A 4 -0.11 15.88 -1.09
CA PRO A 4 0.42 15.56 -2.41
C PRO A 4 0.90 16.77 -3.21
N TYR A 5 0.26 17.93 -3.06
CA TYR A 5 0.53 19.12 -3.87
C TYR A 5 1.44 20.13 -3.17
N THR A 6 1.88 19.82 -1.95
CA THR A 6 2.67 20.77 -1.14
C THR A 6 4.01 21.12 -1.80
N HIS A 7 4.57 20.22 -2.60
CA HIS A 7 5.82 20.43 -3.33
C HIS A 7 5.72 21.52 -4.41
N GLN A 8 4.54 21.71 -5.02
CA GLN A 8 4.31 22.77 -6.03
C GLN A 8 3.93 24.12 -5.41
N ARG A 9 3.90 24.25 -4.07
CA ARG A 9 3.44 25.48 -3.42
C ARG A 9 4.21 26.71 -3.91
N CYS A 10 5.53 26.64 -4.00
CA CYS A 10 6.35 27.78 -4.44
C CYS A 10 6.10 28.13 -5.91
N GLU A 11 5.94 27.13 -6.77
CA GLU A 11 5.63 27.35 -8.19
C GLU A 11 4.24 27.95 -8.38
N PHE A 12 3.25 27.46 -7.62
CA PHE A 12 1.90 27.99 -7.62
C PHE A 12 1.85 29.45 -7.19
N LEU A 13 2.54 29.83 -6.11
CA LEU A 13 2.60 31.23 -5.66
C LEU A 13 3.26 32.15 -6.72
N LYS A 14 4.35 31.70 -7.35
CA LYS A 14 4.97 32.45 -8.47
C LYS A 14 4.05 32.56 -9.68
N TYR A 15 3.29 31.51 -9.98
CA TYR A 15 2.30 31.52 -11.06
C TYR A 15 1.18 32.53 -10.78
N LEU A 16 0.68 32.60 -9.54
CA LEU A 16 -0.31 33.59 -9.13
C LEU A 16 0.25 35.02 -9.27
N GLU A 17 1.47 35.28 -8.79
CA GLU A 17 2.14 36.58 -8.95
C GLU A 17 2.27 36.99 -10.43
N LYS A 18 2.68 36.05 -11.30
CA LYS A 18 2.80 36.28 -12.74
C LYS A 18 1.47 36.64 -13.41
N ASN A 19 0.35 36.14 -12.88
CA ASN A 19 -0.99 36.45 -13.36
C ASN A 19 -1.65 37.62 -12.60
N GLY A 20 -0.87 38.42 -11.85
CA GLY A 20 -1.34 39.63 -11.18
C GLY A 20 -2.10 39.38 -9.88
N ILE A 21 -2.01 38.18 -9.30
CA ILE A 21 -2.68 37.82 -8.05
C ILE A 21 -1.70 37.99 -6.88
N GLU A 22 -2.01 38.93 -5.98
CA GLU A 22 -1.25 39.15 -4.75
C GLU A 22 -1.47 37.98 -3.76
N ASN A 23 -0.39 37.39 -3.26
CA ASN A 23 -0.45 36.24 -2.35
C ASN A 23 0.42 36.39 -1.09
N ARG A 24 0.79 37.64 -0.75
CA ARG A 24 1.54 37.94 0.48
C ARG A 24 0.79 37.41 1.72
N PRO A 25 1.50 36.96 2.77
CA PRO A 25 0.88 36.56 4.02
C PRO A 25 0.02 37.69 4.60
N ILE A 26 -1.18 37.34 5.06
CA ILE A 26 -2.02 38.30 5.79
C ILE A 26 -1.63 38.22 7.26
N ILE A 27 -1.21 39.36 7.79
CA ILE A 27 -1.05 39.56 9.23
C ILE A 27 -2.38 40.17 9.69
N SER A 28 -3.32 39.36 10.15
CA SER A 28 -4.35 39.89 11.05
C SER A 28 -3.70 39.96 12.43
N GLY A 29 -3.57 41.17 12.95
CA GLY A 29 -3.25 41.37 14.35
C GLY A 29 -4.54 41.35 15.15
N ASN A 30 -4.45 41.01 16.43
CA ASN A 30 -5.60 41.07 17.32
C ASN A 30 -6.08 42.52 17.43
N PHE A 31 -7.18 42.83 16.76
CA PHE A 31 -7.68 44.20 16.60
C PHE A 31 -8.05 44.84 17.95
N ILE A 32 -8.43 44.02 18.94
CA ILE A 32 -8.71 44.46 20.32
C ILE A 32 -7.45 45.01 21.01
N ARG A 33 -6.24 44.64 20.56
CA ARG A 33 -4.98 45.22 21.08
C ARG A 33 -4.69 46.63 20.54
N GLN A 34 -5.47 47.15 19.60
CA GLN A 34 -5.25 48.52 19.11
C GLN A 34 -5.67 49.52 20.19
N PRO A 35 -4.82 50.51 20.55
CA PRO A 35 -5.10 51.45 21.64
C PRO A 35 -6.42 52.22 21.50
N CYS A 36 -6.87 52.45 20.26
CA CYS A 36 -8.15 53.10 20.01
C CYS A 36 -9.33 52.19 20.35
N ILE A 37 -9.26 50.88 20.07
CA ILE A 37 -10.37 49.93 20.26
C ILE A 37 -10.57 49.60 21.75
N SER A 38 -9.49 49.52 22.52
CA SER A 38 -9.57 49.34 23.97
C SER A 38 -10.30 50.49 24.68
N THR A 39 -10.49 51.63 24.01
CA THR A 39 -11.25 52.77 24.54
C THR A 39 -12.76 52.66 24.30
N PHE A 40 -13.20 51.87 23.32
CA PHE A 40 -14.62 51.75 22.93
C PHE A 40 -15.24 50.40 23.27
N CYS A 41 -14.42 49.38 23.54
CA CYS A 41 -14.85 48.01 23.80
C CYS A 41 -14.27 47.54 25.14
N GLU A 42 -14.66 48.18 26.25
CA GLU A 42 -14.10 47.88 27.59
C GLU A 42 -14.34 46.43 28.06
N GLU A 43 -15.41 45.78 27.59
CA GLU A 43 -15.74 44.39 27.97
C GLU A 43 -15.06 43.33 27.10
N GLU A 44 -14.40 43.73 25.99
CA GLU A 44 -13.74 42.79 25.08
C GLU A 44 -12.24 42.68 25.42
N HIS A 45 -11.79 41.45 25.69
CA HIS A 45 -10.40 41.17 26.06
C HIS A 45 -9.67 40.42 24.94
N PRO A 46 -8.39 40.75 24.62
CA PRO A 46 -7.61 40.08 23.59
C PRO A 46 -7.57 38.56 23.73
N GLU A 47 -7.58 38.07 24.97
CA GLU A 47 -7.54 36.66 25.35
C GLU A 47 -8.80 35.88 24.91
N ASN A 48 -9.91 36.57 24.66
CA ASN A 48 -11.14 35.98 24.13
C ASN A 48 -11.00 35.56 22.65
N TYR A 49 -9.97 36.07 21.96
CA TYR A 49 -9.71 35.85 20.53
C TYR A 49 -8.32 35.24 20.27
N PRO A 50 -8.02 34.05 20.79
CA PRO A 50 -6.67 33.47 20.72
C PRO A 50 -6.19 33.19 19.27
N GLY A 51 -7.10 33.08 18.31
CA GLY A 51 -6.78 32.92 16.89
C GLY A 51 -6.43 34.23 16.15
N ALA A 52 -6.72 35.39 16.74
CA ALA A 52 -6.56 36.70 16.08
C ALA A 52 -5.10 37.20 16.05
N GLU A 53 -4.18 36.50 16.72
CA GLU A 53 -2.73 36.79 16.66
C GLU A 53 -1.97 35.89 15.68
N VAL A 54 -2.66 34.96 15.03
CA VAL A 54 -2.04 34.01 14.13
C VAL A 54 -1.74 34.69 12.79
N ILE A 55 -0.46 34.76 12.40
CA ILE A 55 -0.09 35.12 11.03
C ILE A 55 -0.67 34.06 10.09
N HIS A 56 -1.70 34.43 9.33
CA HIS A 56 -2.33 33.55 8.37
C HIS A 56 -1.43 33.40 7.14
N SER A 57 -0.52 32.43 7.20
CA SER A 57 0.36 32.05 6.09
C SER A 57 -0.32 31.19 5.02
N ARG A 58 -1.65 31.03 5.07
CA ARG A 58 -2.42 30.05 4.27
C ARG A 58 -3.64 30.64 3.54
N GLY A 59 -3.75 31.96 3.41
CA GLY A 59 -4.84 32.63 2.69
C GLY A 59 -4.37 33.31 1.41
N PHE A 60 -5.26 33.42 0.42
CA PHE A 60 -5.14 34.34 -0.70
C PHE A 60 -5.96 35.59 -0.39
N PHE A 61 -5.40 36.78 -0.59
CA PHE A 61 -6.17 38.02 -0.46
C PHE A 61 -6.79 38.33 -1.81
N ILE A 62 -8.12 38.19 -1.91
CA ILE A 62 -8.88 38.52 -3.11
C ILE A 62 -9.80 39.70 -2.75
N GLY A 63 -9.38 40.91 -3.10
CA GLY A 63 -10.17 42.14 -2.96
C GLY A 63 -10.19 42.77 -1.56
N VAL A 64 -10.67 44.02 -1.50
CA VAL A 64 -10.90 44.77 -0.24
C VAL A 64 -12.35 44.55 0.18
N HIS A 65 -12.63 44.18 1.44
CA HIS A 65 -14.00 43.92 1.95
C HIS A 65 -15.03 45.03 1.71
N GLN A 66 -14.58 46.25 1.37
CA GLN A 66 -15.41 47.42 1.13
C GLN A 66 -15.79 47.63 -0.35
N ILE A 67 -15.18 46.89 -1.28
CA ILE A 67 -15.43 47.02 -2.72
C ILE A 67 -15.80 45.64 -3.26
N PRO A 68 -17.07 45.37 -3.61
CA PRO A 68 -17.43 44.11 -4.23
C PRO A 68 -16.67 43.96 -5.55
N LEU A 69 -16.11 42.78 -5.77
CA LEU A 69 -15.48 42.43 -7.03
C LEU A 69 -16.56 42.15 -8.07
N ASP A 70 -16.36 42.65 -9.28
CA ASP A 70 -17.23 42.31 -10.40
C ASP A 70 -17.15 40.80 -10.71
N GLN A 71 -18.27 40.21 -11.13
CA GLN A 71 -18.35 38.77 -11.44
C GLN A 71 -17.28 38.34 -12.45
N ALA A 72 -16.99 39.18 -13.46
CA ALA A 72 -15.95 38.91 -14.45
C ALA A 72 -14.55 38.77 -13.83
N VAL A 73 -14.24 39.54 -12.78
CA VAL A 73 -12.96 39.45 -12.06
C VAL A 73 -12.91 38.17 -11.23
N ILE A 74 -14.03 37.80 -10.59
CA ILE A 74 -14.14 36.54 -9.84
C ILE A 74 -13.91 35.35 -10.78
N ASP A 75 -14.58 35.33 -11.94
CA ASP A 75 -14.46 34.25 -12.92
C ASP A 75 -13.01 34.14 -13.43
N GLN A 76 -12.39 35.28 -13.74
CA GLN A 76 -10.98 35.32 -14.15
C GLN A 76 -10.04 34.77 -13.07
N LEU A 77 -10.26 35.10 -11.79
CA LEU A 77 -9.44 34.59 -10.69
C LEU A 77 -9.60 33.08 -10.52
N VAL A 78 -10.83 32.58 -10.62
CA VAL A 78 -11.13 31.14 -10.58
C VAL A 78 -10.43 30.43 -11.74
N ASP A 79 -10.53 30.95 -12.96
CA ASP A 79 -9.88 30.39 -14.15
C ASP A 79 -8.37 30.33 -13.99
N ILE A 80 -7.74 31.41 -13.51
CA ILE A 80 -6.30 31.44 -13.26
C ILE A 80 -5.93 30.37 -12.21
N MET A 81 -6.62 30.34 -11.07
CA MET A 81 -6.32 29.41 -9.97
C MET A 81 -6.49 27.94 -10.39
N LEU A 82 -7.49 27.63 -11.21
CA LEU A 82 -7.77 26.28 -11.71
C LEU A 82 -6.86 25.88 -12.89
N ALA A 83 -6.32 26.84 -13.63
CA ALA A 83 -5.42 26.57 -14.76
C ALA A 83 -4.01 26.13 -14.35
N PHE A 84 -3.62 26.26 -13.07
CA PHE A 84 -2.31 25.78 -12.63
C PHE A 84 -2.26 24.23 -12.69
N PRO A 85 -1.26 23.64 -13.38
CA PRO A 85 -1.19 22.20 -13.57
C PRO A 85 -0.67 21.50 -12.32
N PHE A 86 -1.53 21.34 -11.32
CA PHE A 86 -1.20 20.54 -10.14
C PHE A 86 -0.93 19.08 -10.53
N SER A 87 0.21 18.57 -10.12
CA SER A 87 0.59 17.17 -10.22
C SER A 87 0.78 16.64 -8.80
N PRO A 88 0.16 15.53 -8.39
CA PRO A 88 0.34 15.01 -7.04
C PRO A 88 1.74 14.36 -6.89
N TYR A 89 2.38 14.59 -5.75
CA TYR A 89 3.57 13.85 -5.33
C TYR A 89 3.23 12.89 -4.22
N HIS A 90 3.48 11.60 -4.43
CA HIS A 90 3.01 10.55 -3.53
C HIS A 90 4.09 10.08 -2.56
N PHE A 91 3.70 9.85 -1.32
CA PHE A 91 4.52 9.16 -0.33
C PHE A 91 3.97 7.76 -0.17
N THR A 92 4.67 6.76 -0.71
CA THR A 92 4.21 5.37 -0.78
C THR A 92 4.94 4.53 0.25
N LEU A 93 4.22 4.09 1.29
CA LEU A 93 4.74 3.19 2.32
C LEU A 93 4.51 1.73 1.91
N VAL A 94 5.55 0.92 1.92
CA VAL A 94 5.48 -0.53 1.66
C VAL A 94 5.81 -1.28 2.94
N THR A 95 4.86 -2.05 3.46
CA THR A 95 5.08 -2.93 4.62
C THR A 95 5.49 -4.33 4.16
N GLY A 96 6.23 -5.06 4.98
CA GLY A 96 6.66 -6.43 4.61
C GLY A 96 7.74 -6.44 3.53
N SER A 97 8.57 -5.39 3.46
CA SER A 97 9.51 -5.15 2.37
C SER A 97 10.65 -6.16 2.23
N ASN A 98 10.88 -7.01 3.24
CA ASN A 98 11.85 -8.10 3.17
C ASN A 98 11.24 -9.41 2.61
N GLY A 99 9.91 -9.50 2.53
CA GLY A 99 9.23 -10.62 1.90
C GLY A 99 9.46 -10.65 0.39
N MET A 100 9.12 -11.77 -0.25
CA MET A 100 9.30 -11.97 -1.69
C MET A 100 8.62 -10.86 -2.51
N LEU A 101 7.32 -10.62 -2.28
CA LEU A 101 6.56 -9.59 -3.01
C LEU A 101 7.09 -8.18 -2.74
N GLY A 102 7.43 -7.85 -1.48
CA GLY A 102 7.96 -6.53 -1.13
C GLY A 102 9.31 -6.22 -1.80
N ARG A 103 10.14 -7.24 -2.03
CA ARG A 103 11.39 -7.10 -2.78
C ARG A 103 11.14 -6.93 -4.28
N TYR A 104 10.25 -7.72 -4.89
CA TYR A 104 9.89 -7.51 -6.29
C TYR A 104 9.23 -6.15 -6.56
N ILE A 105 8.41 -5.63 -5.64
CA ILE A 105 7.89 -4.26 -5.74
C ILE A 105 9.04 -3.25 -5.75
N ARG A 106 10.06 -3.45 -4.92
CA ARG A 106 11.24 -2.57 -4.91
C ARG A 106 11.96 -2.61 -6.24
N ASP A 107 12.21 -3.80 -6.78
CA ASP A 107 12.94 -3.97 -8.04
C ASP A 107 12.21 -3.31 -9.20
N VAL A 108 10.89 -3.54 -9.32
CA VAL A 108 10.06 -2.89 -10.35
C VAL A 108 10.04 -1.37 -10.22
N VAL A 109 10.05 -0.83 -8.99
CA VAL A 109 10.15 0.62 -8.77
C VAL A 109 11.54 1.16 -9.15
N LEU A 110 12.61 0.40 -8.89
CA LEU A 110 13.97 0.78 -9.28
C LEU A 110 14.16 0.82 -10.80
N GLU A 111 13.59 -0.14 -11.52
CA GLU A 111 13.59 -0.16 -12.99
C GLU A 111 12.95 1.10 -13.60
N GLN A 112 11.99 1.71 -12.89
CA GLN A 112 11.31 2.93 -13.31
C GLN A 112 12.12 4.21 -13.01
N THR A 113 13.19 4.13 -12.22
CA THR A 113 14.04 5.28 -11.92
C THR A 113 15.12 5.46 -12.99
N SER A 114 15.22 6.65 -13.59
CA SER A 114 16.22 6.98 -14.62
C SER A 114 17.63 7.20 -14.07
N SER A 115 17.98 6.62 -12.92
CA SER A 115 19.27 6.83 -12.24
C SER A 115 19.94 5.50 -11.90
N PRO A 116 21.00 5.11 -12.64
CA PRO A 116 21.76 3.88 -12.38
C PRO A 116 22.62 3.95 -11.10
N GLU A 117 22.69 5.11 -10.43
CA GLU A 117 23.50 5.29 -9.21
C GLU A 117 22.73 4.86 -7.97
N ILE A 118 22.43 3.57 -7.88
CA ILE A 118 21.97 2.95 -6.64
C ILE A 118 23.22 2.45 -5.91
N ALA A 119 23.78 3.30 -5.05
CA ALA A 119 24.94 2.98 -4.21
C ALA A 119 24.63 1.91 -3.13
N ASP A 120 23.36 1.52 -2.98
CA ASP A 120 22.90 0.56 -1.97
C ASP A 120 22.12 -0.56 -2.65
N THR A 121 22.60 -1.80 -2.54
CA THR A 121 21.94 -2.98 -3.12
C THR A 121 20.50 -3.23 -2.62
N LYS A 122 20.06 -2.53 -1.55
CA LYS A 122 18.71 -2.67 -0.96
C LYS A 122 18.15 -1.34 -0.43
N PRO A 123 17.87 -0.35 -1.29
CA PRO A 123 17.49 0.96 -0.84
C PRO A 123 16.17 0.90 -0.05
N ARG A 124 16.18 1.44 1.16
CA ARG A 124 14.97 1.58 2.01
C ARG A 124 14.09 2.75 1.58
N LYS A 125 14.63 3.66 0.77
CA LYS A 125 13.92 4.78 0.17
C LYS A 125 14.29 4.94 -1.30
N ILE A 126 13.30 5.13 -2.15
CA ILE A 126 13.49 5.37 -3.59
C ILE A 126 12.69 6.61 -3.97
N ARG A 127 13.30 7.52 -4.73
CA ARG A 127 12.61 8.71 -5.27
C ARG A 127 12.43 8.56 -6.78
N THR A 128 11.19 8.69 -7.23
CA THR A 128 10.82 8.86 -8.64
C THR A 128 10.45 10.31 -8.89
N LYS A 129 10.10 10.64 -10.14
CA LYS A 129 9.66 11.98 -10.55
C LYS A 129 8.47 12.49 -9.74
N ASP A 130 7.55 11.59 -9.38
CA ASP A 130 6.23 11.86 -8.82
C ASP A 130 5.99 11.17 -7.47
N SER A 131 6.94 10.39 -6.95
CA SER A 131 6.75 9.65 -5.70
C SER A 131 8.04 9.49 -4.88
N GLU A 132 7.90 9.40 -3.56
CA GLU A 132 8.90 8.85 -2.64
C GLU A 132 8.36 7.53 -2.08
N TRP A 133 9.11 6.45 -2.27
CA TRP A 133 8.80 5.11 -1.82
C TRP A 133 9.58 4.79 -0.55
N ILE A 134 8.91 4.27 0.47
CA ILE A 134 9.48 3.94 1.77
C ILE A 134 9.24 2.45 2.05
N PHE A 135 10.30 1.67 2.05
CA PHE A 135 10.28 0.23 2.27
C PHE A 135 10.60 -0.07 3.73
N ILE A 136 9.57 -0.27 4.56
CA ILE A 136 9.78 -0.54 5.98
C ILE A 136 10.02 -2.02 6.28
N THR A 137 10.77 -2.28 7.35
CA THR A 137 11.02 -3.61 7.89
C THR A 137 10.79 -3.62 9.41
N ARG A 138 11.05 -4.76 10.07
CA ARG A 138 10.93 -4.88 11.54
C ARG A 138 11.84 -3.92 12.31
N GLU A 139 12.88 -3.38 11.68
CA GLU A 139 13.77 -2.38 12.29
C GLU A 139 13.10 -1.00 12.43
N ASP A 140 12.08 -0.70 11.62
CA ASP A 140 11.34 0.56 11.74
C ASP A 140 10.29 0.52 12.85
N GLY A 141 9.86 -0.69 13.25
CA GLY A 141 8.83 -0.91 14.27
C GLY A 141 8.16 -2.27 14.15
N ASP A 142 7.61 -2.74 15.26
CA ASP A 142 6.78 -3.95 15.29
C ASP A 142 5.33 -3.56 14.96
N LEU A 143 4.85 -3.97 13.77
CA LEU A 143 3.50 -3.63 13.31
C LEU A 143 2.38 -4.22 14.18
N ARG A 144 2.71 -5.10 15.14
CA ARG A 144 1.77 -5.58 16.16
C ARG A 144 1.51 -4.55 17.26
N ARG A 145 2.40 -3.56 17.41
CA ARG A 145 2.27 -2.45 18.37
C ARG A 145 1.70 -1.25 17.65
N VAL A 146 0.57 -0.74 18.14
CA VAL A 146 -0.12 0.39 17.49
C VAL A 146 0.73 1.66 17.55
N GLU A 147 1.52 1.85 18.61
CA GLU A 147 2.40 3.00 18.79
C GLU A 147 3.49 3.04 17.73
N ASP A 148 4.08 1.89 17.39
CA ASP A 148 5.10 1.77 16.35
C ASP A 148 4.51 2.13 14.97
N VAL A 149 3.31 1.61 14.66
CA VAL A 149 2.60 1.96 13.42
C VAL A 149 2.28 3.45 13.36
N GLN A 150 1.77 4.04 14.44
CA GLN A 150 1.49 5.47 14.51
C GLN A 150 2.76 6.31 14.34
N ASN A 151 3.88 5.90 14.93
CA ASN A 151 5.16 6.59 14.78
C ASN A 151 5.68 6.54 13.34
N ILE A 152 5.54 5.40 12.65
CA ILE A 152 5.85 5.24 11.23
C ILE A 152 4.99 6.19 10.39
N PHE A 153 3.67 6.22 10.61
CA PHE A 153 2.76 7.12 9.88
C PHE A 153 3.03 8.59 10.16
N LYS A 154 3.34 8.97 11.41
CA LYS A 154 3.76 10.33 11.78
C LYS A 154 5.05 10.75 11.09
N ARG A 155 6.03 9.85 11.02
CA ARG A 155 7.33 10.10 10.40
C ARG A 155 7.24 10.27 8.90
N TYR A 156 6.52 9.40 8.21
CA TYR A 156 6.53 9.35 6.73
C TYR A 156 5.32 10.00 6.08
N GLN A 157 4.22 10.18 6.80
CA GLN A 157 2.97 10.79 6.33
C GLN A 157 2.52 10.23 4.96
N PRO A 158 2.32 8.90 4.85
CA PRO A 158 2.10 8.27 3.56
C PRO A 158 0.75 8.68 2.96
N THR A 159 0.75 9.02 1.67
CA THR A 159 -0.48 9.22 0.88
C THR A 159 -0.94 7.91 0.23
N ARG A 160 -0.05 6.91 0.18
CA ARG A 160 -0.25 5.60 -0.42
C ARG A 160 0.35 4.52 0.49
N VAL A 161 -0.30 3.38 0.63
CA VAL A 161 0.17 2.25 1.43
C VAL A 161 0.01 0.95 0.65
N ILE A 162 1.08 0.17 0.52
CA ILE A 162 1.04 -1.22 0.09
C ILE A 162 1.32 -2.10 1.30
N HIS A 163 0.33 -2.89 1.69
CA HIS A 163 0.39 -3.73 2.89
C HIS A 163 0.70 -5.19 2.53
N CYS A 164 1.99 -5.53 2.44
CA CYS A 164 2.45 -6.91 2.23
C CYS A 164 2.86 -7.64 3.51
N ALA A 165 2.94 -6.94 4.66
CA ALA A 165 3.35 -7.56 5.91
C ALA A 165 2.32 -8.60 6.38
N ALA A 166 2.79 -9.81 6.64
CA ALA A 166 2.00 -10.89 7.22
C ALA A 166 2.94 -11.83 7.98
N ARG A 167 2.40 -12.55 8.97
CA ARG A 167 3.08 -13.73 9.51
C ARG A 167 2.62 -14.94 8.71
N LEU A 168 3.53 -15.52 7.95
CA LEU A 168 3.30 -16.65 7.06
C LEU A 168 4.49 -17.61 7.18
N ALA A 169 4.21 -18.91 7.21
CA ALA A 169 5.22 -19.97 7.22
C ALA A 169 4.66 -21.23 6.54
N SER A 170 5.34 -22.36 6.72
CA SER A 170 4.87 -23.66 6.23
C SER A 170 3.51 -24.02 6.82
N ILE A 171 2.74 -24.81 6.07
CA ILE A 171 1.42 -25.30 6.50
C ILE A 171 1.51 -26.02 7.86
N GLN A 172 2.58 -26.79 8.07
CA GLN A 172 2.81 -27.51 9.33
C GLN A 172 2.95 -26.56 10.51
N GLU A 173 3.74 -25.49 10.36
CA GLU A 173 3.95 -24.53 11.45
C GLU A 173 2.68 -23.73 11.75
N MET A 174 1.97 -23.27 10.72
CA MET A 174 0.72 -22.54 10.87
C MET A 174 -0.35 -23.38 11.58
N SER A 175 -0.46 -24.67 11.20
CA SER A 175 -1.38 -25.61 11.83
C SER A 175 -1.03 -25.90 13.30
N ALA A 176 0.25 -25.86 13.67
CA ALA A 176 0.70 -26.11 15.04
C ALA A 176 0.51 -24.91 15.97
N LYS A 177 0.41 -23.69 15.42
CA LYS A 177 0.35 -22.44 16.20
C LYS A 177 -0.83 -21.53 15.80
N PRO A 178 -2.07 -22.04 15.74
CA PRO A 178 -3.20 -21.28 15.18
C PRO A 178 -3.46 -19.96 15.92
N VAL A 179 -3.28 -19.94 17.25
CA VAL A 179 -3.45 -18.74 18.08
C VAL A 179 -2.48 -17.63 17.68
N GLU A 180 -1.19 -17.96 17.55
CA GLU A 180 -0.16 -16.98 17.22
C GLU A 180 -0.36 -16.41 15.80
N TYR A 181 -0.65 -17.27 14.82
CA TYR A 181 -0.88 -16.85 13.44
C TYR A 181 -2.15 -16.01 13.29
N TRP A 182 -3.20 -16.30 14.06
CA TRP A 182 -4.39 -15.47 14.12
C TRP A 182 -4.07 -14.08 14.71
N PHE A 183 -3.54 -14.03 15.94
CA PHE A 183 -3.31 -12.76 16.63
C PHE A 183 -2.32 -11.88 15.89
N ASP A 184 -1.18 -12.40 15.45
CA ASP A 184 -0.18 -11.58 14.76
C ASP A 184 -0.76 -10.97 13.47
N ASN A 185 -1.46 -11.75 12.64
CA ASN A 185 -2.00 -11.23 11.39
C ASN A 185 -3.17 -10.26 11.63
N VAL A 186 -4.13 -10.60 12.48
CA VAL A 186 -5.28 -9.72 12.76
C VAL A 186 -4.81 -8.41 13.40
N THR A 187 -3.89 -8.46 14.35
CA THR A 187 -3.36 -7.25 14.99
C THR A 187 -2.61 -6.37 13.99
N VAL A 188 -1.73 -6.93 13.17
CA VAL A 188 -1.02 -6.17 12.12
C VAL A 188 -2.00 -5.53 11.15
N ASN A 189 -2.98 -6.30 10.65
CA ASN A 189 -3.99 -5.83 9.71
C ASN A 189 -4.80 -4.67 10.31
N ASN A 190 -5.31 -4.85 11.54
CA ASN A 190 -6.11 -3.84 12.22
C ASN A 190 -5.32 -2.56 12.48
N ASN A 191 -4.08 -2.69 12.97
CA ASN A 191 -3.23 -1.53 13.25
C ASN A 191 -2.96 -0.71 11.99
N ILE A 192 -2.66 -1.36 10.86
CA ILE A 192 -2.38 -0.67 9.59
C ILE A 192 -3.64 0.03 9.06
N LEU A 193 -4.77 -0.68 8.94
CA LEU A 193 -6.00 -0.11 8.37
C LEU A 193 -6.55 1.02 9.25
N LYS A 194 -6.59 0.81 10.58
CA LYS A 194 -7.04 1.82 11.54
C LYS A 194 -6.15 3.05 11.52
N THR A 195 -4.82 2.87 11.57
CA THR A 195 -3.90 4.02 11.57
C THR A 195 -3.97 4.77 10.24
N ALA A 196 -4.08 4.07 9.10
CA ALA A 196 -4.25 4.71 7.80
C ALA A 196 -5.54 5.55 7.76
N TYR A 197 -6.65 5.01 8.24
CA TYR A 197 -7.91 5.75 8.34
C TYR A 197 -7.79 7.00 9.25
N GLU A 198 -7.20 6.85 10.43
CA GLU A 198 -7.00 7.99 11.34
C GLU A 198 -6.10 9.05 10.72
N PHE A 199 -5.02 8.66 10.05
CA PHE A 199 -4.09 9.60 9.45
C PHE A 199 -4.67 10.36 8.26
N GLN A 200 -5.49 9.72 7.43
CA GLN A 200 -6.09 10.41 6.28
C GLN A 200 -7.01 11.57 6.67
N THR A 201 -7.57 11.56 7.89
CA THR A 201 -8.34 12.70 8.43
C THR A 201 -7.48 13.97 8.57
N TRP A 202 -6.16 13.84 8.69
CA TRP A 202 -5.22 14.95 8.84
C TRP A 202 -4.55 15.34 7.52
N ILE A 203 -4.19 14.36 6.66
CA ILE A 203 -3.35 14.61 5.48
C ILE A 203 -4.10 14.53 4.13
N GLY A 204 -5.36 14.12 4.16
CA GLY A 204 -6.17 13.80 2.98
C GLY A 204 -6.23 12.30 2.71
N GLN A 205 -7.11 11.90 1.78
CA GLN A 205 -7.41 10.50 1.47
C GLN A 205 -6.15 9.68 1.19
N ILE A 206 -6.06 8.49 1.79
CA ILE A 206 -4.96 7.53 1.57
C ILE A 206 -5.46 6.40 0.67
N LYS A 207 -4.68 6.07 -0.37
CA LYS A 207 -4.86 4.84 -1.14
C LYS A 207 -4.16 3.70 -0.42
N LEU A 208 -4.87 2.62 -0.10
CA LEU A 208 -4.27 1.44 0.55
C LEU A 208 -4.55 0.17 -0.26
N VAL A 209 -3.51 -0.61 -0.56
CA VAL A 209 -3.61 -1.91 -1.22
C VAL A 209 -3.18 -3.01 -0.25
N SER A 210 -4.12 -3.87 0.13
CA SER A 210 -3.87 -5.04 0.99
C SER A 210 -3.66 -6.31 0.18
N ILE A 211 -2.74 -7.18 0.62
CA ILE A 211 -2.50 -8.47 -0.03
C ILE A 211 -3.22 -9.59 0.73
N LEU A 212 -4.13 -10.28 0.04
CA LEU A 212 -4.88 -11.45 0.52
C LEU A 212 -4.18 -12.75 0.10
N SER A 213 -4.92 -13.87 0.07
CA SER A 213 -4.40 -15.17 -0.32
C SER A 213 -5.53 -16.11 -0.69
N THR A 214 -5.34 -16.96 -1.71
CA THR A 214 -6.30 -18.00 -2.13
C THR A 214 -6.63 -19.02 -1.04
N VAL A 215 -5.81 -19.16 0.00
CA VAL A 215 -6.12 -20.04 1.17
C VAL A 215 -7.39 -19.62 1.91
N MET A 216 -7.91 -18.41 1.64
CA MET A 216 -9.17 -17.93 2.18
C MET A 216 -10.39 -18.63 1.58
N PHE A 217 -10.28 -19.29 0.43
CA PHE A 217 -11.42 -19.97 -0.16
C PHE A 217 -11.80 -21.24 0.62
N PRO A 218 -13.08 -21.61 0.62
CA PRO A 218 -13.51 -22.87 1.20
C PRO A 218 -12.78 -24.06 0.58
N LYS A 219 -12.49 -25.09 1.39
CA LYS A 219 -11.81 -26.31 0.89
C LYS A 219 -12.59 -27.04 -0.20
N ASP A 220 -13.92 -26.91 -0.19
CA ASP A 220 -14.86 -27.58 -1.11
C ASP A 220 -15.49 -26.57 -2.10
N ALA A 221 -14.80 -25.45 -2.38
CA ALA A 221 -15.30 -24.45 -3.33
C ALA A 221 -15.46 -25.02 -4.74
N GLN A 222 -16.58 -24.69 -5.41
CA GLN A 222 -16.81 -25.08 -6.79
C GLN A 222 -15.97 -24.23 -7.75
N LEU A 223 -15.41 -24.86 -8.79
CA LEU A 223 -14.66 -24.17 -9.83
C LEU A 223 -15.61 -23.67 -10.94
N PRO A 224 -15.32 -22.53 -11.59
CA PRO A 224 -14.26 -21.58 -11.25
C PRO A 224 -14.58 -20.81 -9.95
N ILE A 225 -13.55 -20.54 -9.15
CA ILE A 225 -13.69 -19.81 -7.89
C ILE A 225 -13.78 -18.31 -8.18
N ASP A 226 -14.79 -17.65 -7.59
CA ASP A 226 -14.93 -16.19 -7.62
C ASP A 226 -14.97 -15.60 -6.21
N THR A 227 -14.98 -14.26 -6.10
CA THR A 227 -14.98 -13.55 -4.82
C THR A 227 -16.24 -13.80 -3.98
N SER A 228 -17.36 -14.21 -4.58
CA SER A 228 -18.60 -14.52 -3.86
C SER A 228 -18.47 -15.78 -3.00
N SER A 229 -17.60 -16.70 -3.41
CA SER A 229 -17.37 -17.97 -2.72
C SER A 229 -16.52 -17.87 -1.44
N ILE A 230 -15.82 -16.75 -1.21
CA ILE A 230 -14.86 -16.55 -0.10
C ILE A 230 -15.42 -16.99 1.25
N TYR A 231 -16.70 -16.71 1.52
CA TYR A 231 -17.33 -16.90 2.82
C TYR A 231 -18.25 -18.14 2.87
N ASN A 232 -18.35 -18.91 1.79
CA ASN A 232 -19.30 -20.01 1.64
C ASN A 232 -18.72 -21.34 2.16
N GLY A 233 -18.32 -21.37 3.43
CA GLY A 233 -17.79 -22.55 4.11
C GLY A 233 -16.40 -22.36 4.70
N SER A 234 -15.89 -23.39 5.38
CA SER A 234 -14.62 -23.34 6.09
C SER A 234 -13.42 -23.48 5.14
N PRO A 235 -12.32 -22.74 5.38
CA PRO A 235 -11.06 -22.94 4.67
C PRO A 235 -10.43 -24.30 5.06
N HIS A 236 -9.30 -24.65 4.45
CA HIS A 236 -8.59 -25.87 4.81
C HIS A 236 -8.11 -25.83 6.28
N PRO A 237 -8.35 -26.88 7.11
CA PRO A 237 -8.02 -26.87 8.54
C PRO A 237 -6.55 -26.52 8.86
N ALA A 238 -5.63 -27.01 8.04
CA ALA A 238 -4.19 -26.79 8.24
C ALA A 238 -3.73 -25.32 8.06
N SER A 239 -4.57 -24.46 7.46
CA SER A 239 -4.27 -23.03 7.26
C SER A 239 -5.39 -22.14 7.81
N GLU A 240 -6.26 -22.68 8.66
CA GLU A 240 -7.53 -22.06 9.02
C GLU A 240 -7.35 -20.70 9.72
N SER A 241 -6.44 -20.60 10.69
CA SER A 241 -6.16 -19.35 11.42
C SER A 241 -5.72 -18.22 10.49
N TYR A 242 -4.80 -18.50 9.58
CA TYR A 242 -4.30 -17.54 8.60
C TYR A 242 -5.38 -17.18 7.56
N ALA A 243 -6.14 -18.18 7.10
CA ALA A 243 -7.25 -17.97 6.16
C ALA A 243 -8.32 -17.05 6.75
N TYR A 244 -8.74 -17.27 8.00
CA TYR A 244 -9.69 -16.38 8.66
C TYR A 244 -9.11 -14.98 8.89
N ALA A 245 -7.82 -14.84 9.20
CA ALA A 245 -7.20 -13.52 9.32
C ALA A 245 -7.18 -12.75 7.99
N LYS A 246 -7.08 -13.43 6.85
CA LYS A 246 -7.21 -12.81 5.52
C LYS A 246 -8.67 -12.52 5.14
N ARG A 247 -9.62 -13.38 5.54
CA ARG A 247 -11.07 -13.11 5.41
C ARG A 247 -11.47 -11.87 6.20
N SER A 248 -10.97 -11.72 7.43
CA SER A 248 -11.26 -10.55 8.26
C SER A 248 -10.65 -9.27 7.67
N LEU A 249 -9.42 -9.32 7.14
CA LEU A 249 -8.82 -8.20 6.41
C LEU A 249 -9.65 -7.77 5.19
N ALA A 250 -10.08 -8.73 4.37
CA ALA A 250 -10.90 -8.44 3.19
C ALA A 250 -12.23 -7.78 3.59
N LYS A 251 -12.88 -8.29 4.64
CA LYS A 251 -14.15 -7.75 5.13
C LYS A 251 -13.98 -6.37 5.78
N LEU A 252 -12.94 -6.19 6.60
CA LEU A 252 -12.61 -4.90 7.22
C LEU A 252 -12.30 -3.83 6.16
N THR A 253 -11.59 -4.20 5.09
CA THR A 253 -11.37 -3.34 3.94
C THR A 253 -12.70 -2.87 3.34
N GLN A 254 -13.64 -3.80 3.10
CA GLN A 254 -14.97 -3.47 2.58
C GLN A 254 -15.73 -2.52 3.52
N TRP A 255 -15.70 -2.77 4.83
CA TRP A 255 -16.38 -1.91 5.80
C TRP A 255 -15.80 -0.50 5.85
N TYR A 256 -14.48 -0.34 5.79
CA TYR A 256 -13.86 1.00 5.70
C TYR A 256 -14.29 1.77 4.44
N ARG A 257 -14.57 1.07 3.34
CA ARG A 257 -15.10 1.69 2.12
C ARG A 257 -16.57 2.09 2.27
N THR A 258 -17.39 1.20 2.80
CA THR A 258 -18.84 1.44 2.91
C THR A 258 -19.18 2.45 4.01
N GLU A 259 -18.50 2.39 5.16
CA GLU A 259 -18.78 3.25 6.32
C GLU A 259 -18.04 4.58 6.23
N TYR A 260 -16.79 4.57 5.74
CA TYR A 260 -15.91 5.75 5.78
C TYR A 260 -15.44 6.23 4.41
N HIS A 261 -15.93 5.66 3.32
CA HIS A 261 -15.56 6.03 1.94
C HIS A 261 -14.03 6.03 1.69
N CYS A 262 -13.32 5.13 2.37
CA CYS A 262 -11.87 4.99 2.22
C CYS A 262 -11.52 4.41 0.85
N ASN A 263 -10.38 4.82 0.27
CA ASN A 263 -9.84 4.19 -0.93
C ASN A 263 -8.93 3.01 -0.59
N PHE A 264 -9.46 2.08 0.21
CA PHE A 264 -8.77 0.84 0.55
C PHE A 264 -9.24 -0.24 -0.41
N VAL A 265 -8.31 -1.00 -0.96
CA VAL A 265 -8.58 -2.09 -1.90
C VAL A 265 -7.74 -3.31 -1.53
N SER A 266 -8.07 -4.46 -2.10
CA SER A 266 -7.39 -5.71 -1.84
C SER A 266 -7.07 -6.45 -3.12
N ILE A 267 -5.89 -7.05 -3.19
CA ILE A 267 -5.50 -8.00 -4.22
C ILE A 267 -5.50 -9.40 -3.61
N LEU A 268 -6.09 -10.36 -4.31
CA LEU A 268 -6.10 -11.77 -3.98
C LEU A 268 -5.24 -12.52 -5.01
N PRO A 269 -3.93 -12.67 -4.74
CA PRO A 269 -3.05 -13.39 -5.64
C PRO A 269 -3.22 -14.90 -5.50
N GLY A 270 -3.08 -15.60 -6.64
CA GLY A 270 -2.85 -17.04 -6.73
C GLY A 270 -1.47 -17.43 -6.21
N ASN A 271 -0.99 -18.63 -6.57
CA ASN A 271 0.36 -19.01 -6.18
C ASN A 271 1.37 -18.22 -7.01
N PHE A 272 2.37 -17.65 -6.36
CA PHE A 272 3.45 -16.96 -7.04
C PHE A 272 4.81 -17.42 -6.55
N PHE A 273 5.81 -17.30 -7.41
CA PHE A 273 7.18 -17.77 -7.15
C PHE A 273 8.22 -16.75 -7.60
N GLY A 274 9.44 -16.89 -7.10
CA GLY A 274 10.55 -16.02 -7.48
C GLY A 274 11.79 -16.23 -6.63
N ALA A 275 12.88 -15.57 -7.02
CA ALA A 275 14.21 -15.73 -6.45
C ALA A 275 14.31 -15.30 -4.98
N TYR A 276 13.41 -14.45 -4.51
CA TYR A 276 13.37 -13.98 -3.13
C TYR A 276 12.55 -14.88 -2.18
N GLY A 277 11.98 -15.96 -2.70
CA GLY A 277 11.26 -16.96 -1.91
C GLY A 277 12.20 -17.86 -1.10
N ASP A 278 11.60 -18.66 -0.22
CA ASP A 278 12.30 -19.72 0.49
C ASP A 278 12.56 -20.90 -0.46
N PHE A 279 13.75 -21.51 -0.38
CA PHE A 279 14.16 -22.69 -1.14
C PHE A 279 14.40 -23.91 -0.26
N ASN A 280 14.19 -23.81 1.06
CA ASN A 280 14.25 -24.96 1.94
C ASN A 280 13.13 -25.97 1.57
N PRO A 281 13.44 -27.22 1.19
CA PRO A 281 12.45 -28.19 0.72
C PRO A 281 11.29 -28.48 1.69
N HIS A 282 11.46 -28.21 2.99
CA HIS A 282 10.44 -28.46 4.01
C HIS A 282 9.50 -27.28 4.25
N THR A 283 9.90 -26.07 3.85
CA THR A 283 9.18 -24.83 4.15
C THR A 283 8.88 -23.97 2.92
N ALA A 284 9.57 -24.22 1.82
CA ALA A 284 9.45 -23.49 0.57
C ALA A 284 8.09 -23.68 -0.11
N PRO A 285 7.58 -22.63 -0.79
CA PRO A 285 6.47 -22.77 -1.73
C PRO A 285 6.80 -23.75 -2.86
N LEU A 286 5.76 -24.33 -3.45
CA LEU A 286 5.84 -25.40 -4.45
C LEU A 286 6.97 -25.24 -5.47
N VAL A 287 7.00 -24.14 -6.22
CA VAL A 287 7.97 -23.96 -7.32
C VAL A 287 9.40 -23.92 -6.80
N ASN A 288 9.66 -23.13 -5.74
CA ASN A 288 10.99 -23.02 -5.15
C ASN A 288 11.45 -24.36 -4.54
N ALA A 289 10.54 -25.11 -3.90
CA ALA A 289 10.82 -26.43 -3.38
C ALA A 289 11.19 -27.43 -4.50
N LEU A 290 10.51 -27.37 -5.65
CA LEU A 290 10.82 -28.20 -6.81
C LEU A 290 12.19 -27.85 -7.41
N ILE A 291 12.50 -26.55 -7.56
CA ILE A 291 13.81 -26.08 -8.04
C ILE A 291 14.91 -26.63 -7.12
N ALA A 292 14.80 -26.40 -5.80
CA ALA A 292 15.78 -26.87 -4.84
C ALA A 292 15.91 -28.40 -4.84
N LYS A 293 14.80 -29.13 -4.99
CA LYS A 293 14.83 -30.59 -5.05
C LYS A 293 15.55 -31.11 -6.28
N ILE A 294 15.33 -30.51 -7.45
CA ILE A 294 16.01 -30.87 -8.71
C ILE A 294 17.49 -30.49 -8.65
N GLU A 295 17.82 -29.31 -8.13
CA GLU A 295 19.20 -28.83 -7.98
C GLU A 295 20.07 -29.79 -7.16
N ASN A 296 19.51 -30.31 -6.06
CA ASN A 296 20.23 -31.17 -5.12
C ASN A 296 20.15 -32.67 -5.48
N GLN A 297 19.47 -33.05 -6.57
CA GLN A 297 19.26 -34.44 -6.94
C GLN A 297 20.45 -35.00 -7.72
N ASN A 298 20.94 -36.17 -7.33
CA ASN A 298 21.90 -36.92 -8.15
C ASN A 298 21.18 -37.46 -9.41
N PRO A 299 21.59 -37.07 -10.63
CA PRO A 299 20.93 -37.51 -11.87
C PRO A 299 20.95 -39.03 -12.10
N SER A 300 21.85 -39.75 -11.43
CA SER A 300 21.96 -41.22 -11.52
C SER A 300 20.87 -41.94 -10.70
N ILE A 301 20.20 -41.21 -9.80
CA ILE A 301 19.12 -41.73 -8.95
C ILE A 301 17.81 -41.11 -9.43
N PRO A 302 16.77 -41.92 -9.73
CA PRO A 302 15.48 -41.39 -10.13
C PRO A 302 14.91 -40.38 -9.12
N LEU A 303 14.51 -39.20 -9.61
CA LEU A 303 13.84 -38.18 -8.82
C LEU A 303 12.42 -38.64 -8.51
N GLN A 304 12.13 -38.96 -7.25
CA GLN A 304 10.81 -39.43 -6.82
C GLN A 304 9.89 -38.26 -6.47
N MET A 305 8.77 -38.11 -7.17
CA MET A 305 7.72 -37.15 -6.87
C MET A 305 6.58 -37.79 -6.08
N ILE A 306 5.98 -37.01 -5.16
CA ILE A 306 4.88 -37.51 -4.33
C ILE A 306 3.56 -37.22 -5.04
N GLY A 307 2.77 -38.27 -5.29
CA GLY A 307 1.43 -38.19 -5.88
C GLY A 307 1.41 -38.44 -7.39
N THR A 308 0.23 -38.32 -8.00
CA THR A 308 0.00 -38.67 -9.42
C THR A 308 0.48 -37.62 -10.41
N GLY A 309 0.85 -36.42 -9.94
CA GLY A 309 1.20 -35.29 -10.79
C GLY A 309 0.03 -34.61 -11.52
N GLN A 310 -1.18 -35.19 -11.45
CA GLN A 310 -2.40 -34.68 -12.10
C GLN A 310 -3.00 -33.39 -11.53
N PRO A 311 -2.87 -33.06 -10.23
CA PRO A 311 -3.44 -31.82 -9.69
C PRO A 311 -2.93 -30.58 -10.44
N LEU A 312 -3.84 -29.65 -10.70
CA LEU A 312 -3.57 -28.40 -11.41
C LEU A 312 -3.29 -27.27 -10.42
N ARG A 313 -2.40 -26.34 -10.81
CA ARG A 313 -2.10 -25.12 -10.05
C ARG A 313 -2.01 -23.93 -10.99
N GLN A 314 -2.59 -22.81 -10.58
CA GLN A 314 -2.32 -21.50 -11.18
C GLN A 314 -1.07 -20.91 -10.54
N ILE A 315 -0.09 -20.57 -11.38
CA ILE A 315 1.23 -20.10 -10.95
C ILE A 315 1.59 -18.83 -11.72
N MET A 316 2.05 -17.81 -11.03
CA MET A 316 2.50 -16.55 -11.63
C MET A 316 3.89 -16.14 -11.12
N PHE A 317 4.62 -15.37 -11.93
CA PHE A 317 5.88 -14.82 -11.47
C PHE A 317 5.64 -13.66 -10.49
N ALA A 318 6.44 -13.58 -9.43
CA ALA A 318 6.27 -12.58 -8.39
C ALA A 318 6.50 -11.14 -8.88
N GLU A 319 7.30 -10.95 -9.92
CA GLU A 319 7.49 -9.66 -10.56
C GLU A 319 6.22 -9.18 -11.28
N ASP A 320 5.52 -10.07 -11.98
CA ASP A 320 4.24 -9.75 -12.61
C ASP A 320 3.20 -9.34 -11.56
N LEU A 321 3.17 -10.06 -10.43
CA LEU A 321 2.32 -9.67 -9.30
C LEU A 321 2.69 -8.28 -8.78
N ALA A 322 3.98 -7.97 -8.66
CA ALA A 322 4.43 -6.64 -8.23
C ALA A 322 3.97 -5.55 -9.21
N ARG A 323 4.08 -5.78 -10.53
CA ARG A 323 3.57 -4.86 -11.56
C ARG A 323 2.05 -4.65 -11.45
N ILE A 324 1.28 -5.71 -11.16
CA ILE A 324 -0.17 -5.62 -10.94
C ILE A 324 -0.49 -4.87 -9.63
N VAL A 325 0.29 -5.07 -8.57
CA VAL A 325 0.15 -4.30 -7.33
C VAL A 325 0.36 -2.80 -7.59
N LEU A 326 1.41 -2.43 -8.34
CA LEU A 326 1.65 -1.04 -8.73
C LEU A 326 0.51 -0.48 -9.59
N TRP A 327 0.04 -1.24 -10.58
CA TRP A 327 -1.13 -0.84 -11.38
C TRP A 327 -2.38 -0.64 -10.51
N SER A 328 -2.62 -1.50 -9.52
CA SER A 328 -3.78 -1.38 -8.62
C SER A 328 -3.72 -0.14 -7.73
N LEU A 329 -2.51 0.29 -7.37
CA LEU A 329 -2.27 1.49 -6.59
C LEU A 329 -2.71 2.74 -7.36
N GLU A 330 -2.51 2.74 -8.68
CA GLU A 330 -2.91 3.84 -9.56
C GLU A 330 -4.37 3.77 -10.00
N SER A 331 -4.84 2.57 -10.37
CA SER A 331 -6.03 2.43 -11.22
C SER A 331 -7.21 1.69 -10.56
N TYR A 332 -6.95 0.77 -9.64
CA TYR A 332 -7.99 -0.15 -9.18
C TYR A 332 -8.72 0.38 -7.95
N SER A 333 -10.00 0.72 -8.06
CA SER A 333 -10.76 1.32 -6.94
C SER A 333 -12.10 0.63 -6.63
N GLU A 334 -12.25 -0.64 -7.02
CA GLU A 334 -13.47 -1.42 -6.78
C GLU A 334 -13.59 -1.92 -5.33
N ASP A 335 -14.82 -2.28 -4.93
CA ASP A 335 -15.13 -2.81 -3.59
C ASP A 335 -14.72 -4.29 -3.40
N GLN A 336 -14.67 -5.04 -4.49
CA GLN A 336 -14.33 -6.45 -4.47
C GLN A 336 -12.81 -6.63 -4.48
N PRO A 337 -12.28 -7.74 -3.94
CA PRO A 337 -10.88 -8.09 -4.14
C PRO A 337 -10.57 -8.34 -5.62
N LEU A 338 -9.45 -7.81 -6.10
CA LEU A 338 -8.92 -8.15 -7.42
C LEU A 338 -8.27 -9.54 -7.36
N ILE A 339 -8.92 -10.55 -7.97
CA ILE A 339 -8.32 -11.87 -8.12
C ILE A 339 -7.25 -11.80 -9.22
N VAL A 340 -6.04 -12.21 -8.89
CA VAL A 340 -4.91 -12.26 -9.82
C VAL A 340 -4.41 -13.68 -9.86
N ALA A 341 -4.56 -14.35 -11.00
CA ALA A 341 -4.13 -15.72 -11.21
C ALA A 341 -3.23 -15.81 -12.44
N GLY A 342 -2.25 -16.71 -12.37
CA GLY A 342 -1.42 -17.06 -13.52
C GLY A 342 -2.01 -18.22 -14.33
N GLU A 343 -1.18 -18.76 -15.21
CA GLU A 343 -1.56 -19.89 -16.05
C GLU A 343 -1.70 -21.19 -15.24
N GLU A 344 -2.62 -22.04 -15.68
CA GLU A 344 -2.83 -23.34 -15.09
C GLU A 344 -1.83 -24.36 -15.64
N ILE A 345 -1.20 -25.11 -14.74
CA ILE A 345 -0.26 -26.17 -15.08
C ILE A 345 -0.42 -27.35 -14.13
N SER A 346 -0.31 -28.59 -14.63
CA SER A 346 -0.27 -29.77 -13.77
C SER A 346 1.07 -29.86 -13.04
N ILE A 347 1.08 -30.48 -11.85
CA ILE A 347 2.34 -30.71 -11.12
C ILE A 347 3.35 -31.49 -11.98
N ALA A 348 2.91 -32.49 -12.75
CA ALA A 348 3.77 -33.25 -13.64
C ALA A 348 4.42 -32.36 -14.72
N GLN A 349 3.64 -31.54 -15.41
CA GLN A 349 4.16 -30.61 -16.41
C GLN A 349 5.11 -29.57 -15.80
N LEU A 350 4.78 -29.06 -14.62
CA LEU A 350 5.61 -28.09 -13.91
C LEU A 350 6.99 -28.68 -13.57
N VAL A 351 7.03 -29.90 -13.03
CA VAL A 351 8.30 -30.60 -12.71
C VAL A 351 9.14 -30.79 -13.98
N GLN A 352 8.52 -31.24 -15.08
CA GLN A 352 9.21 -31.42 -16.36
C GLN A 352 9.76 -30.09 -16.89
N LEU A 353 8.98 -29.01 -16.83
CA LEU A 353 9.40 -27.68 -17.26
C LEU A 353 10.61 -27.19 -16.45
N ILE A 354 10.57 -27.31 -15.11
CA ILE A 354 11.68 -26.92 -14.25
C ILE A 354 12.93 -27.76 -14.57
N ALA A 355 12.79 -29.08 -14.69
CA ALA A 355 13.90 -29.96 -15.03
C ALA A 355 14.54 -29.60 -16.37
N GLN A 356 13.73 -29.27 -17.39
CA GLN A 356 14.22 -28.80 -18.69
C GLN A 356 15.00 -27.49 -18.57
N GLN A 357 14.47 -26.48 -17.87
CA GLN A 357 15.16 -25.20 -17.67
C GLN A 357 16.47 -25.35 -16.90
N MET A 358 16.54 -26.32 -16.00
CA MET A 358 17.75 -26.65 -15.23
C MET A 358 18.69 -27.63 -15.93
N ASN A 359 18.38 -28.06 -17.16
CA ASN A 359 19.13 -29.07 -17.90
C ASN A 359 19.32 -30.40 -17.13
N TYR A 360 18.36 -30.76 -16.28
CA TYR A 360 18.39 -32.01 -15.51
C TYR A 360 18.09 -33.20 -16.42
N ARG A 361 19.00 -34.19 -16.44
CA ARG A 361 18.93 -35.37 -17.33
C ARG A 361 18.59 -36.67 -16.61
N GLY A 362 18.34 -36.64 -15.31
CA GLY A 362 17.94 -37.83 -14.56
C GLY A 362 16.50 -38.24 -14.84
N VAL A 363 16.16 -39.49 -14.54
CA VAL A 363 14.78 -39.99 -14.67
C VAL A 363 13.91 -39.37 -13.57
N ILE A 364 12.68 -38.99 -13.91
CA ILE A 364 11.68 -38.43 -12.97
C ILE A 364 10.54 -39.44 -12.86
N HIS A 365 10.19 -39.84 -11.65
CA HIS A 365 9.12 -40.78 -11.33
C HIS A 365 7.99 -40.11 -10.56
#